data_AF-I7ZG25-F1
#
_entry.id   AF-I7ZG25-F1
#
_cell.length_a   1.000
_cell.length_b   1.000
_cell.length_c   1.000
_cell.angle_alpha   90.00
_cell.angle_beta   90.00
_cell.angle_gamma   90.00
#
_symmetry.space_group_name_H-M   'P 1'
#
loop_
_entity.id
_entity.type
_entity.pdbx_description
1 polymer ?
#
loop_
_entity_poly.entity_id
_entity_poly.type
_entity_poly.pdbx_seq_one_letter_code
_entity_poly.pdbx_strand_id
1 'polypeptide(L)'
;MSRSSVGAAAFAAALLLCAQSLSTPAQAQACSAFGNTPRPHNAMMTRAGYSLVRCKGGSRLADYTDDNGTPRQACFYDHPDASSAHPLPLVVFLQASFAPLDGQLAKTGLVDHRLTADLSGDPQRPGFLLLAPMPRFTTHFYPLPNGFSLGWDVWYRQFAASAREVAGLRYAPNVDFAAIDHFIDRVVRSGRVDGRRIFIVGYSNGASMTVEYVQHRPRIAAAATYSGPNPYAFLDDACPQRPVAVAAADDGELAVTRTDAPVFLLHRDCDVYGSCPNMQAMQEQLIQSGTADARTQMLDRAQQPLQNCDRACGTEVNGSAFNLKARLTGTAGHNEWPDQWTARMLQFLREHPLAP
;
A
#
# COMPACT_ATOMS: atom_id res chain seq x y z
N MET A 1 33.29 20.94 39.22
CA MET A 1 33.09 20.47 37.84
C MET A 1 32.79 18.98 37.90
N SER A 2 31.52 18.59 37.89
CA SER A 2 31.06 17.19 37.96
C SER A 2 30.18 16.94 36.74
N ARG A 3 30.56 15.99 35.89
CA ARG A 3 29.78 15.56 34.71
C ARG A 3 29.10 14.24 35.03
N SER A 4 27.78 14.26 34.92
CA SER A 4 26.84 13.18 35.19
C SER A 4 27.02 11.96 34.26
N SER A 5 27.08 10.79 34.85
CA SER A 5 27.14 9.45 34.24
C SER A 5 25.76 8.79 34.15
N VAL A 6 24.77 9.45 33.53
CA VAL A 6 23.39 8.92 33.40
C VAL A 6 23.10 8.33 32.00
N GLY A 7 24.05 8.39 31.06
CA GLY A 7 23.80 7.98 29.66
C GLY A 7 23.93 6.49 29.33
N ALA A 8 24.49 5.65 30.21
CA ALA A 8 24.83 4.26 29.85
C ALA A 8 23.77 3.20 30.20
N ALA A 9 22.84 3.51 31.11
CA ALA A 9 21.87 2.52 31.60
C ALA A 9 20.64 2.35 30.67
N ALA A 10 20.31 3.35 29.85
CA ALA A 10 19.16 3.30 28.94
C ALA A 10 19.43 2.44 27.68
N PHE A 11 20.68 2.22 27.30
CA PHE A 11 21.05 1.39 26.14
C PHE A 11 21.09 -0.12 26.44
N ALA A 12 21.31 -0.50 27.70
CA ALA A 12 21.37 -1.90 28.10
C ALA A 12 19.97 -2.56 28.23
N ALA A 13 18.93 -1.78 28.56
CA ALA A 13 17.57 -2.30 28.69
C ALA A 13 16.90 -2.63 27.34
N ALA A 14 17.34 -2.00 26.24
CA ALA A 14 16.86 -2.32 24.89
C ALA A 14 17.46 -3.62 24.31
N LEU A 15 18.62 -4.06 24.81
CA LEU A 15 19.29 -5.28 24.37
C LEU A 15 18.80 -6.54 25.13
N LEU A 16 18.32 -6.41 26.37
CA LEU A 16 17.85 -7.56 27.15
C LEU A 16 16.40 -8.00 26.85
N LEU A 17 15.59 -7.18 26.17
CA LEU A 17 14.28 -7.60 25.66
C LEU A 17 14.35 -8.37 24.33
N CYS A 18 15.53 -8.46 23.71
CA CYS A 18 15.75 -9.18 22.44
C CYS A 18 16.10 -10.67 22.61
N ALA A 19 16.24 -11.19 23.83
CA ALA A 19 16.76 -12.54 24.07
C ALA A 19 15.70 -13.61 24.42
N GLN A 20 14.41 -13.30 24.41
CA GLN A 20 13.35 -14.29 24.70
C GLN A 20 12.57 -14.80 23.48
N SER A 21 13.03 -14.50 22.27
CA SER A 21 12.59 -15.20 21.06
C SER A 21 13.58 -16.31 20.73
N LEU A 22 13.85 -17.21 21.69
CA LEU A 22 14.50 -18.47 21.36
C LEU A 22 13.54 -19.20 20.43
N SER A 23 13.94 -19.23 19.17
CA SER A 23 13.33 -19.94 18.05
C SER A 23 12.85 -21.31 18.49
N THR A 24 11.53 -21.42 18.70
CA THR A 24 10.86 -22.65 18.33
C THR A 24 11.25 -22.93 16.88
N PRO A 25 11.63 -24.17 16.52
CA PRO A 25 11.80 -24.51 15.12
C PRO A 25 10.52 -24.05 14.43
N ALA A 26 10.67 -23.20 13.41
CA ALA A 26 9.56 -22.79 12.59
C ALA A 26 8.85 -24.08 12.17
N GLN A 27 7.69 -24.37 12.77
CA GLN A 27 6.73 -25.23 12.11
C GLN A 27 6.63 -24.63 10.73
N ALA A 28 6.99 -25.39 9.69
CA ALA A 28 6.81 -24.97 8.31
C ALA A 28 5.41 -24.39 8.26
N GLN A 29 5.33 -23.07 8.15
CA GLN A 29 4.08 -22.37 8.39
C GLN A 29 3.24 -22.74 7.19
N ALA A 30 2.34 -23.71 7.38
CA ALA A 30 1.58 -24.26 6.28
C ALA A 30 0.81 -23.09 5.67
N CYS A 31 1.08 -22.83 4.39
CA CYS A 31 0.35 -21.83 3.65
C CYS A 31 -1.14 -22.16 3.70
N SER A 32 -1.95 -21.11 3.58
CA SER A 32 -3.39 -21.23 3.57
C SER A 32 -3.95 -20.75 2.24
N ALA A 33 -5.25 -20.95 2.05
CA ALA A 33 -5.99 -20.40 0.92
C ALA A 33 -5.87 -18.87 0.79
N PHE A 34 -5.42 -18.18 1.84
CA PHE A 34 -5.22 -16.74 1.88
C PHE A 34 -3.76 -16.37 2.17
N GLY A 35 -2.81 -17.22 1.79
CA GLY A 35 -1.38 -16.97 1.95
C GLY A 35 -0.92 -17.22 3.38
N ASN A 36 -0.17 -16.26 3.93
CA ASN A 36 0.38 -16.33 5.28
C ASN A 36 -0.71 -16.10 6.33
N THR A 37 -0.51 -16.56 7.57
CA THR A 37 -1.40 -16.15 8.67
C THR A 37 -1.33 -14.63 8.92
N PRO A 38 -2.38 -14.00 9.49
CA PRO A 38 -2.37 -12.58 9.83
C PRO A 38 -1.09 -12.16 10.55
N ARG A 39 -0.46 -11.07 10.08
CA ARG A 39 0.82 -10.62 10.62
C ARG A 39 0.65 -10.06 12.03
N PRO A 40 1.48 -10.50 13.00
CA PRO A 40 1.51 -9.91 14.33
C PRO A 40 1.70 -8.39 14.27
N HIS A 41 0.95 -7.69 15.11
CA HIS A 41 0.98 -6.23 15.22
C HIS A 41 1.19 -5.78 16.66
N ASN A 42 1.48 -4.50 16.81
CA ASN A 42 1.63 -3.88 18.12
C ASN A 42 0.75 -2.62 18.21
N ALA A 43 -0.34 -2.71 18.97
CA ALA A 43 -1.29 -1.63 19.15
C ALA A 43 -0.68 -0.40 19.83
N MET A 44 0.24 -0.58 20.79
CA MET A 44 0.92 0.53 21.47
C MET A 44 1.81 1.31 20.50
N MET A 45 2.64 0.61 19.72
CA MET A 45 3.49 1.22 18.71
C MET A 45 2.65 1.86 17.59
N THR A 46 1.51 1.25 17.24
CA THR A 46 0.54 1.84 16.29
C THR A 46 0.05 3.19 16.80
N ARG A 47 -0.40 3.27 18.06
CA ARG A 47 -0.82 4.55 18.68
C ARG A 47 0.33 5.56 18.71
N ALA A 48 1.55 5.14 19.04
CA ALA A 48 2.72 6.01 19.02
C ALA A 48 3.00 6.56 17.61
N GLY A 49 2.96 5.71 16.59
CA GLY A 49 3.09 6.12 15.18
C GLY A 49 2.04 7.14 14.77
N TYR A 50 0.79 6.96 15.18
CA TYR A 50 -0.30 7.92 14.90
C TYR A 50 -0.12 9.27 15.58
N SER A 51 0.58 9.32 16.71
CA SER A 51 0.87 10.59 17.38
C SER A 51 1.88 11.46 16.61
N LEU A 52 2.66 10.85 15.71
CA LEU A 52 3.63 11.55 14.85
C LEU A 52 2.98 12.15 13.60
N VAL A 53 1.82 11.64 13.20
CA VAL A 53 1.05 12.18 12.08
C VAL A 53 0.23 13.37 12.57
N ARG A 54 0.13 14.42 11.78
CA ARG A 54 -0.58 15.67 12.07
C ARG A 54 -1.78 15.89 11.14
N CYS A 55 -1.85 15.19 10.01
CA CYS A 55 -2.83 15.43 8.95
C CYS A 55 -2.76 16.88 8.44
N LYS A 56 -1.55 17.38 8.15
CA LYS A 56 -1.32 18.81 7.84
C LYS A 56 -2.13 19.26 6.63
N GLY A 57 -3.09 20.18 6.83
CA GLY A 57 -3.99 20.66 5.76
C GLY A 57 -5.27 19.83 5.59
N GLY A 58 -5.52 18.88 6.49
CA GLY A 58 -6.73 18.08 6.55
C GLY A 58 -7.23 17.91 8.00
N SER A 59 -8.10 16.91 8.18
CA SER A 59 -8.70 16.54 9.45
C SER A 59 -8.38 15.08 9.77
N ARG A 60 -8.31 14.75 11.05
CA ARG A 60 -8.14 13.36 11.49
C ARG A 60 -9.51 12.70 11.63
N LEU A 61 -9.68 11.55 11.00
CA LEU A 61 -10.79 10.64 11.26
C LEU A 61 -10.29 9.58 12.25
N ALA A 62 -10.93 9.49 13.41
CA ALA A 62 -10.59 8.54 14.48
C ALA A 62 -11.84 7.75 14.91
N ASP A 63 -11.80 7.13 16.08
CA ASP A 63 -12.93 6.43 16.72
C ASP A 63 -13.36 5.12 16.05
N TYR A 64 -12.50 4.56 15.19
CA TYR A 64 -12.65 3.20 14.71
C TYR A 64 -11.66 2.28 15.43
N THR A 65 -12.12 1.12 15.86
CA THR A 65 -11.29 0.04 16.39
C THR A 65 -11.57 -1.19 15.53
N ASP A 66 -10.52 -1.79 14.99
CA ASP A 66 -10.67 -2.99 14.16
C ASP A 66 -10.98 -4.24 14.99
N ASP A 67 -11.27 -5.35 14.31
CA ASP A 67 -11.63 -6.62 14.96
C ASP A 67 -10.48 -7.23 15.80
N ASN A 68 -9.26 -6.71 15.66
CA ASN A 68 -8.11 -7.06 16.50
C ASN A 68 -7.98 -6.15 17.74
N GLY A 69 -8.91 -5.22 17.95
CA GLY A 69 -8.85 -4.26 19.05
C GLY A 69 -7.85 -3.11 18.82
N THR A 70 -7.32 -2.95 17.61
CA THR A 70 -6.39 -1.86 17.30
C THR A 70 -7.16 -0.60 16.90
N PRO A 71 -6.93 0.55 17.57
CA PRO A 71 -7.52 1.79 17.11
C PRO A 71 -6.95 2.13 15.73
N ARG A 72 -7.83 2.51 14.81
CA ARG A 72 -7.50 2.90 13.45
C ARG A 72 -7.85 4.36 13.23
N GLN A 73 -7.09 5.00 12.35
CA GLN A 73 -7.25 6.42 12.06
C GLN A 73 -6.95 6.69 10.57
N ALA A 74 -7.42 7.81 10.07
CA ALA A 74 -7.13 8.31 8.73
C ALA A 74 -6.94 9.83 8.74
N CYS A 75 -6.27 10.36 7.73
CA CYS A 75 -6.32 11.79 7.42
C CYS A 75 -7.28 12.02 6.26
N PHE A 76 -8.14 13.03 6.37
CA PHE A 76 -9.08 13.42 5.33
C PHE A 76 -8.89 14.88 4.96
N TYR A 77 -8.65 15.14 3.68
CA TYR A 77 -8.36 16.45 3.11
C TYR A 77 -9.53 16.85 2.23
N ASP A 78 -10.31 17.79 2.75
CA ASP A 78 -11.59 18.18 2.19
C ASP A 78 -11.46 19.31 1.16
N HIS A 79 -12.33 19.32 0.14
CA HIS A 79 -12.35 20.33 -0.91
C HIS A 79 -13.49 21.34 -0.69
N PRO A 80 -13.23 22.66 -0.74
CA PRO A 80 -14.25 23.68 -0.48
C PRO A 80 -15.46 23.58 -1.41
N ASP A 81 -15.23 23.20 -2.68
CA ASP A 81 -16.31 23.10 -3.67
C ASP A 81 -17.06 21.76 -3.64
N ALA A 82 -16.60 20.77 -2.88
CA ALA A 82 -17.31 19.49 -2.77
C ALA A 82 -18.58 19.67 -1.95
N SER A 83 -19.73 19.27 -2.51
CA SER A 83 -21.02 19.29 -1.83
C SER A 83 -21.87 18.10 -2.27
N SER A 84 -23.04 17.90 -1.67
CA SER A 84 -23.98 16.87 -2.13
C SER A 84 -24.59 17.18 -3.50
N ALA A 85 -24.72 18.45 -3.85
CA ALA A 85 -25.17 18.89 -5.18
C ALA A 85 -24.04 18.80 -6.23
N HIS A 86 -22.79 18.94 -5.78
CA HIS A 86 -21.60 18.88 -6.63
C HIS A 86 -20.58 17.94 -5.99
N PRO A 87 -20.81 16.61 -6.04
CA PRO A 87 -19.88 15.66 -5.50
C PRO A 87 -18.59 15.66 -6.32
N LEU A 88 -17.45 15.45 -5.65
CA LEU A 88 -16.14 15.36 -6.28
C LEU A 88 -15.57 13.93 -6.22
N PRO A 89 -14.67 13.57 -7.15
CA PRO A 89 -13.89 12.34 -7.05
C PRO A 89 -13.20 12.19 -5.69
N LEU A 90 -12.97 10.94 -5.28
CA LEU A 90 -12.19 10.59 -4.09
C LEU A 90 -10.90 9.89 -4.52
N VAL A 91 -9.75 10.36 -4.06
CA VAL A 91 -8.49 9.63 -4.13
C VAL A 91 -8.17 9.09 -2.75
N VAL A 92 -7.93 7.78 -2.66
CA VAL A 92 -7.47 7.10 -1.45
C VAL A 92 -5.96 6.89 -1.57
N PHE A 93 -5.17 7.47 -0.68
CA PHE A 93 -3.71 7.29 -0.66
C PHE A 93 -3.28 6.27 0.39
N LEU A 94 -2.59 5.22 -0.04
CA LEU A 94 -2.00 4.21 0.83
C LEU A 94 -0.48 4.41 0.91
N GLN A 95 -0.02 4.84 2.08
CA GLN A 95 1.38 5.15 2.32
C GLN A 95 2.30 3.92 2.29
N ALA A 96 3.58 4.16 2.05
CA ALA A 96 4.67 3.21 2.25
C ALA A 96 4.82 2.82 3.72
N SER A 97 5.57 1.73 3.94
CA SER A 97 5.99 1.33 5.27
C SER A 97 6.96 2.34 5.89
N PHE A 98 7.20 2.19 7.21
CA PHE A 98 8.22 2.90 8.00
C PHE A 98 7.99 4.41 8.20
N ALA A 99 7.78 5.18 7.13
CA ALA A 99 7.72 6.64 7.21
C ALA A 99 6.32 7.16 7.63
N PRO A 100 6.25 8.25 8.43
CA PRO A 100 4.98 8.91 8.76
C PRO A 100 4.24 9.46 7.53
N LEU A 101 2.91 9.48 7.59
CA LEU A 101 2.02 9.86 6.48
C LEU A 101 2.30 11.26 5.91
N ASP A 102 2.41 12.28 6.76
CA ASP A 102 2.52 13.68 6.29
C ASP A 102 3.75 13.89 5.40
N GLY A 103 4.88 13.27 5.75
CA GLY A 103 6.11 13.37 4.97
C GLY A 103 5.99 12.72 3.60
N GLN A 104 5.22 11.63 3.50
CA GLN A 104 4.97 10.97 2.22
C GLN A 104 3.98 11.76 1.35
N LEU A 105 2.88 12.23 1.93
CA LEU A 105 1.91 13.07 1.22
C LEU A 105 2.55 14.36 0.69
N ALA A 106 3.41 15.00 1.48
CA ALA A 106 4.16 16.17 1.05
C ALA A 106 5.07 15.89 -0.16
N LYS A 107 5.69 14.70 -0.22
CA LYS A 107 6.48 14.27 -1.39
C LYS A 107 5.63 14.03 -2.63
N THR A 108 4.42 13.49 -2.47
CA THR A 108 3.58 13.15 -3.64
C THR A 108 2.96 14.36 -4.35
N GLY A 109 2.84 15.49 -3.65
CA GLY A 109 2.08 16.66 -4.12
C GLY A 109 0.56 16.46 -4.17
N LEU A 110 0.03 15.29 -3.76
CA LEU A 110 -1.41 14.99 -3.85
C LEU A 110 -2.28 15.96 -3.06
N VAL A 111 -1.79 16.49 -1.93
CA VAL A 111 -2.52 17.49 -1.12
C VAL A 111 -2.74 18.79 -1.90
N ASP A 112 -1.80 19.18 -2.76
CA ASP A 112 -1.91 20.41 -3.56
C ASP A 112 -2.70 20.15 -4.84
N HIS A 113 -2.42 19.02 -5.52
CA HIS A 113 -3.17 18.61 -6.71
C HIS A 113 -4.65 18.42 -6.46
N ARG A 114 -5.07 18.10 -5.23
CA ARG A 114 -6.49 17.97 -4.87
C ARG A 114 -7.31 19.21 -5.19
N LEU A 115 -6.69 20.39 -5.27
CA LEU A 115 -7.37 21.66 -5.51
C LEU A 115 -7.49 22.01 -7.00
N THR A 116 -6.65 21.41 -7.85
CA THR A 116 -6.44 21.91 -9.23
C THR A 116 -6.52 20.83 -10.30
N ALA A 117 -6.32 19.56 -9.95
CA ALA A 117 -6.38 18.47 -10.93
C ALA A 117 -7.83 18.16 -11.29
N ASP A 118 -8.16 18.19 -12.57
CA ASP A 118 -9.45 17.70 -13.07
C ASP A 118 -9.46 16.16 -13.03
N LEU A 119 -10.23 15.56 -12.11
CA LEU A 119 -10.52 14.12 -12.09
C LEU A 119 -11.98 13.82 -12.44
N SER A 120 -12.82 14.84 -12.54
CA SER A 120 -14.25 14.72 -12.85
C SER A 120 -14.50 14.62 -14.37
N GLY A 121 -13.54 15.10 -15.17
CA GLY A 121 -13.72 15.37 -16.60
C GLY A 121 -14.36 16.74 -16.86
N ASP A 122 -14.49 17.58 -15.83
CA ASP A 122 -15.06 18.91 -15.89
C ASP A 122 -14.01 19.94 -15.45
N PRO A 123 -13.31 20.58 -16.41
CA PRO A 123 -12.24 21.54 -16.09
C PRO A 123 -12.74 22.80 -15.38
N GLN A 124 -14.06 23.06 -15.36
CA GLN A 124 -14.64 24.17 -14.60
C GLN A 124 -14.87 23.82 -13.13
N ARG A 125 -14.77 22.53 -12.77
CA ARG A 125 -14.88 22.02 -11.40
C ARG A 125 -13.70 21.09 -11.10
N PRO A 126 -12.48 21.64 -11.06
CA PRO A 126 -11.30 20.85 -10.75
C PRO A 126 -11.33 20.36 -9.31
N GLY A 127 -10.47 19.39 -9.03
CA GLY A 127 -10.16 18.91 -7.70
C GLY A 127 -10.76 17.56 -7.36
N PHE A 128 -10.38 17.09 -6.18
CA PHE A 128 -10.84 15.85 -5.59
C PHE A 128 -10.75 15.91 -4.06
N LEU A 129 -11.48 15.01 -3.40
CA LEU A 129 -11.33 14.71 -1.99
C LEU A 129 -10.18 13.72 -1.82
N LEU A 130 -9.34 13.90 -0.80
CA LEU A 130 -8.23 12.98 -0.52
C LEU A 130 -8.42 12.32 0.85
N LEU A 131 -8.39 10.99 0.86
CA LEU A 131 -8.45 10.17 2.07
C LEU A 131 -7.16 9.37 2.19
N ALA A 132 -6.54 9.35 3.37
CA ALA A 132 -5.34 8.57 3.63
C ALA A 132 -5.52 7.77 4.93
N PRO A 133 -6.06 6.54 4.84
CA PRO A 133 -6.10 5.62 5.96
C PRO A 133 -4.68 5.31 6.44
N MET A 134 -4.49 5.23 7.75
CA MET A 134 -3.17 4.96 8.32
C MET A 134 -2.96 3.45 8.53
N PRO A 135 -1.76 2.92 8.21
CA PRO A 135 -1.40 1.54 8.47
C PRO A 135 -1.24 1.26 9.98
N ARG A 136 -0.83 0.05 10.35
CA ARG A 136 -0.51 -0.33 11.74
C ARG A 136 0.96 -0.70 11.87
N PHE A 137 1.49 -0.68 13.08
CA PHE A 137 2.80 -1.29 13.36
C PHE A 137 2.65 -2.81 13.29
N THR A 138 3.22 -3.42 12.26
CA THR A 138 3.11 -4.85 11.99
C THR A 138 4.43 -5.42 11.54
N THR A 139 4.55 -6.75 11.60
CA THR A 139 5.70 -7.47 11.04
C THR A 139 5.58 -7.63 9.53
N HIS A 140 6.70 -7.49 8.84
CA HIS A 140 6.82 -7.60 7.39
C HIS A 140 7.86 -8.65 7.02
N PHE A 141 7.75 -9.27 5.84
CA PHE A 141 8.82 -10.09 5.25
C PHE A 141 9.88 -9.22 4.54
N TYR A 142 10.23 -8.10 5.16
CA TYR A 142 11.30 -7.20 4.70
C TYR A 142 12.51 -7.30 5.63
N PRO A 143 13.73 -7.11 5.12
CA PRO A 143 14.90 -6.95 5.96
C PRO A 143 14.73 -5.83 6.99
N LEU A 144 15.39 -5.97 8.14
CA LEU A 144 15.45 -4.88 9.13
C LEU A 144 16.07 -3.60 8.52
N PRO A 145 15.58 -2.42 8.93
CA PRO A 145 14.61 -2.17 10.01
C PRO A 145 13.14 -2.32 9.59
N ASN A 146 12.84 -2.56 8.32
CA ASN A 146 11.46 -2.57 7.81
C ASN A 146 10.66 -3.81 8.21
N GLY A 147 11.31 -4.88 8.67
CA GLY A 147 10.67 -6.12 9.13
C GLY A 147 9.70 -5.96 10.31
N PHE A 148 9.74 -4.83 11.03
CA PHE A 148 8.71 -4.46 12.01
C PHE A 148 8.55 -2.94 12.06
N SER A 149 7.49 -2.43 11.40
CA SER A 149 7.28 -0.99 11.26
C SER A 149 5.81 -0.68 10.93
N LEU A 150 5.46 0.60 10.75
CA LEU A 150 4.19 0.96 10.12
C LEU A 150 4.10 0.31 8.74
N GLY A 151 2.99 -0.36 8.43
CA GLY A 151 2.72 -0.93 7.12
C GLY A 151 1.41 -1.71 7.07
N TRP A 152 1.14 -2.24 5.89
CA TRP A 152 -0.03 -3.00 5.53
C TRP A 152 0.32 -4.48 5.46
N ASP A 153 -0.55 -5.32 5.97
CA ASP A 153 -0.44 -6.76 5.80
C ASP A 153 -0.95 -7.17 4.43
N VAL A 154 -0.02 -7.35 3.50
CA VAL A 154 -0.23 -7.79 2.11
C VAL A 154 0.06 -9.28 1.91
N TRP A 155 0.28 -9.99 3.01
CA TRP A 155 0.63 -11.42 2.99
C TRP A 155 -0.52 -12.30 3.46
N TYR A 156 -1.43 -11.74 4.26
CA TYR A 156 -2.70 -12.35 4.60
C TYR A 156 -3.82 -11.84 3.70
N ARG A 157 -4.24 -12.67 2.75
CA ARG A 157 -5.03 -12.28 1.58
C ARG A 157 -6.52 -12.62 1.69
N GLN A 158 -7.06 -12.60 2.92
CA GLN A 158 -8.49 -12.79 3.14
C GLN A 158 -9.22 -11.45 3.00
N PHE A 159 -9.60 -11.10 1.78
CA PHE A 159 -10.15 -9.79 1.45
C PHE A 159 -11.66 -9.66 1.62
N ALA A 160 -12.39 -10.75 1.87
CA ALA A 160 -13.83 -10.67 2.09
C ALA A 160 -14.17 -9.87 3.35
N ALA A 161 -15.29 -9.14 3.31
CA ALA A 161 -15.75 -8.35 4.45
C ALA A 161 -16.19 -9.21 5.66
N SER A 162 -16.36 -10.51 5.45
CA SER A 162 -16.72 -11.48 6.49
C SER A 162 -15.77 -12.67 6.46
N ALA A 163 -15.71 -13.37 7.60
CA ALA A 163 -14.90 -14.57 7.72
C ALA A 163 -15.30 -15.62 6.66
N ARG A 164 -14.30 -16.36 6.16
CA ARG A 164 -14.50 -17.44 5.19
C ARG A 164 -14.11 -18.78 5.80
N GLU A 165 -14.83 -19.82 5.41
CA GLU A 165 -14.49 -21.19 5.76
C GLU A 165 -13.93 -21.90 4.52
N VAL A 166 -12.75 -22.48 4.63
CA VAL A 166 -12.11 -23.28 3.58
C VAL A 166 -11.57 -24.54 4.22
N ALA A 167 -11.95 -25.71 3.69
CA ALA A 167 -11.58 -27.02 4.23
C ALA A 167 -11.81 -27.18 5.76
N GLY A 168 -12.89 -26.62 6.29
CA GLY A 168 -13.24 -26.67 7.71
C GLY A 168 -12.44 -25.71 8.62
N LEU A 169 -11.58 -24.87 8.05
CA LEU A 169 -10.85 -23.82 8.76
C LEU A 169 -11.49 -22.46 8.52
N ARG A 170 -11.66 -21.68 9.59
CA ARG A 170 -12.25 -20.33 9.54
C ARG A 170 -11.16 -19.26 9.52
N TYR A 171 -11.22 -18.38 8.53
CA TYR A 171 -10.29 -17.28 8.29
C TYR A 171 -11.00 -15.93 8.51
N ALA A 172 -10.48 -15.11 9.41
CA ALA A 172 -11.02 -13.78 9.67
C ALA A 172 -10.72 -12.80 8.52
N PRO A 173 -11.50 -11.72 8.33
CA PRO A 173 -11.13 -10.65 7.39
C PRO A 173 -9.74 -10.07 7.65
N ASN A 174 -9.04 -9.63 6.61
CA ASN A 174 -7.88 -8.78 6.77
C ASN A 174 -8.32 -7.41 7.34
N VAL A 175 -7.88 -7.10 8.55
CA VAL A 175 -8.26 -5.87 9.28
C VAL A 175 -7.78 -4.58 8.60
N ASP A 176 -6.73 -4.63 7.78
CA ASP A 176 -6.26 -3.46 7.04
C ASP A 176 -7.23 -3.12 5.91
N PHE A 177 -7.76 -4.12 5.20
CA PHE A 177 -8.84 -3.94 4.23
C PHE A 177 -10.10 -3.39 4.90
N ALA A 178 -10.51 -3.97 6.02
CA ALA A 178 -11.69 -3.51 6.77
C ALA A 178 -11.55 -2.06 7.25
N ALA A 179 -10.34 -1.64 7.64
CA ALA A 179 -10.06 -0.26 8.00
C ALA A 179 -10.16 0.71 6.83
N ILE A 180 -9.64 0.32 5.65
CA ILE A 180 -9.77 1.13 4.43
C ILE A 180 -11.25 1.26 4.06
N ASP A 181 -12.00 0.15 4.06
CA ASP A 181 -13.45 0.11 3.80
C ASP A 181 -14.20 1.07 4.73
N HIS A 182 -13.94 0.98 6.04
CA HIS A 182 -14.57 1.83 7.05
C HIS A 182 -14.39 3.33 6.74
N PHE A 183 -13.16 3.76 6.43
CA PHE A 183 -12.90 5.18 6.20
C PHE A 183 -13.45 5.67 4.86
N ILE A 184 -13.42 4.83 3.81
CA ILE A 184 -14.10 5.15 2.54
C ILE A 184 -15.60 5.33 2.78
N ASP A 185 -16.23 4.39 3.50
CA ASP A 185 -17.66 4.46 3.83
C ASP A 185 -18.01 5.69 4.67
N ARG A 186 -17.15 6.07 5.61
CA ARG A 186 -17.34 7.29 6.40
C ARG A 186 -17.33 8.53 5.52
N VAL A 187 -16.40 8.66 4.59
CA VAL A 187 -16.32 9.83 3.70
C VAL A 187 -17.46 9.82 2.68
N VAL A 188 -17.80 8.67 2.10
CA VAL A 188 -18.88 8.56 1.11
C VAL A 188 -20.25 8.89 1.71
N ARG A 189 -20.51 8.49 2.96
CA ARG A 189 -21.77 8.83 3.66
C ARG A 189 -22.01 10.33 3.84
N SER A 190 -21.00 11.18 3.64
CA SER A 190 -21.20 12.64 3.60
C SER A 190 -22.04 13.10 2.39
N GLY A 191 -22.19 12.26 1.37
CA GLY A 191 -22.86 12.60 0.11
C GLY A 191 -22.02 13.47 -0.84
N ARG A 192 -20.78 13.81 -0.46
CA ARG A 192 -19.90 14.73 -1.22
C ARG A 192 -18.93 14.02 -2.17
N VAL A 193 -18.95 12.68 -2.17
CA VAL A 193 -18.10 11.84 -3.01
C VAL A 193 -18.87 11.42 -4.25
N ASP A 194 -18.24 11.57 -5.42
CA ASP A 194 -18.72 10.94 -6.64
C ASP A 194 -18.42 9.44 -6.56
N GLY A 195 -19.46 8.65 -6.30
CA GLY A 195 -19.36 7.21 -6.14
C GLY A 195 -18.82 6.46 -7.36
N ARG A 196 -18.80 7.08 -8.55
CA ARG A 196 -18.23 6.49 -9.77
C ARG A 196 -16.73 6.74 -9.91
N ARG A 197 -16.17 7.64 -9.10
CA ARG A 197 -14.80 8.14 -9.21
C ARG A 197 -14.11 8.04 -7.86
N ILE A 198 -14.10 6.84 -7.29
CA ILE A 198 -13.28 6.50 -6.13
C ILE A 198 -12.04 5.79 -6.66
N PHE A 199 -10.89 6.44 -6.54
CA PHE A 199 -9.61 5.96 -7.03
C PHE A 199 -8.68 5.64 -5.87
N ILE A 200 -7.66 4.85 -6.13
CA ILE A 200 -6.65 4.52 -5.13
C ILE A 200 -5.24 4.75 -5.68
N VAL A 201 -4.38 5.33 -4.85
CA VAL A 201 -2.97 5.57 -5.14
C VAL A 201 -2.13 4.96 -4.03
N GLY A 202 -1.13 4.17 -4.38
CA GLY A 202 -0.25 3.53 -3.40
C GLY A 202 1.22 3.82 -3.63
N TYR A 203 2.00 3.74 -2.56
CA TYR A 203 3.45 3.85 -2.60
C TYR A 203 4.12 2.70 -1.83
N SER A 204 5.13 2.04 -2.41
CA SER A 204 5.88 0.96 -1.74
C SER A 204 4.94 -0.15 -1.24
N ASN A 205 5.03 -0.59 0.02
CA ASN A 205 4.07 -1.53 0.60
C ASN A 205 2.59 -1.10 0.48
N GLY A 206 2.30 0.21 0.48
CA GLY A 206 0.95 0.72 0.19
C GLY A 206 0.54 0.56 -1.27
N ALA A 207 1.50 0.50 -2.20
CA ALA A 207 1.25 0.13 -3.59
C ALA A 207 0.92 -1.36 -3.74
N SER A 208 1.59 -2.25 -3.01
CA SER A 208 1.21 -3.68 -2.95
C SER A 208 -0.24 -3.84 -2.46
N MET A 209 -0.57 -3.19 -1.34
CA MET A 209 -1.94 -3.16 -0.81
C MET A 209 -2.93 -2.55 -1.82
N THR A 210 -2.52 -1.53 -2.58
CA THR A 210 -3.35 -0.91 -3.61
C THR A 210 -3.73 -1.89 -4.73
N VAL A 211 -2.76 -2.69 -5.21
CA VAL A 211 -2.99 -3.70 -6.24
C VAL A 211 -3.94 -4.80 -5.77
N GLU A 212 -3.76 -5.31 -4.54
CA GLU A 212 -4.71 -6.27 -3.98
C GLU A 212 -6.08 -5.63 -3.77
N TYR A 213 -6.13 -4.42 -3.20
CA TYR A 213 -7.39 -3.77 -2.83
C TYR A 213 -8.29 -3.51 -4.04
N VAL A 214 -7.73 -3.01 -5.16
CA VAL A 214 -8.51 -2.72 -6.37
C VAL A 214 -9.11 -4.00 -7.00
N GLN A 215 -8.40 -5.13 -6.92
CA GLN A 215 -8.88 -6.43 -7.42
C GLN A 215 -10.00 -7.06 -6.57
N HIS A 216 -10.28 -6.49 -5.39
CA HIS A 216 -11.23 -7.06 -4.43
C HIS A 216 -12.32 -6.10 -3.98
N ARG A 217 -12.39 -4.89 -4.53
CA ARG A 217 -13.36 -3.87 -4.10
C ARG A 217 -14.10 -3.24 -5.27
N PRO A 218 -15.39 -3.56 -5.48
CA PRO A 218 -16.17 -3.11 -6.65
C PRO A 218 -16.36 -1.60 -6.77
N ARG A 219 -16.12 -0.87 -5.68
CA ARG A 219 -16.31 0.58 -5.64
C ARG A 219 -15.10 1.38 -6.12
N ILE A 220 -13.96 0.72 -6.36
CA ILE A 220 -12.74 1.40 -6.79
C ILE A 220 -12.67 1.41 -8.31
N ALA A 221 -12.67 2.59 -8.91
CA ALA A 221 -12.74 2.76 -10.35
C ALA A 221 -11.42 2.37 -11.05
N ALA A 222 -10.29 2.83 -10.51
CA ALA A 222 -8.96 2.54 -11.01
C ALA A 222 -7.89 2.74 -9.93
N ALA A 223 -6.71 2.18 -10.17
CA ALA A 223 -5.56 2.27 -9.27
C ALA A 223 -4.31 2.78 -9.98
N ALA A 224 -3.48 3.53 -9.25
CA ALA A 224 -2.13 3.88 -9.68
C ALA A 224 -1.13 3.64 -8.55
N THR A 225 0.07 3.18 -8.86
CA THR A 225 1.07 2.85 -7.84
C THR A 225 2.43 3.41 -8.17
N TYR A 226 3.23 3.73 -7.15
CA TYR A 226 4.65 3.99 -7.29
C TYR A 226 5.49 2.97 -6.50
N SER A 227 6.46 2.34 -7.16
CA SER A 227 7.51 1.51 -6.55
C SER A 227 7.00 0.44 -5.57
N GLY A 228 5.92 -0.26 -5.90
CA GLY A 228 5.26 -1.20 -4.98
C GLY A 228 5.68 -2.65 -5.18
N PRO A 229 6.26 -3.35 -4.18
CA PRO A 229 6.60 -4.75 -4.37
C PRO A 229 5.37 -5.58 -4.76
N ASN A 230 5.60 -6.63 -5.53
CA ASN A 230 4.58 -7.56 -5.96
C ASN A 230 3.90 -8.19 -4.73
N PRO A 231 2.59 -7.97 -4.54
CA PRO A 231 1.89 -8.49 -3.36
C PRO A 231 1.79 -10.01 -3.35
N TYR A 232 2.00 -10.68 -4.48
CA TYR A 232 1.83 -12.12 -4.67
C TYR A 232 3.09 -12.93 -4.39
N ALA A 233 4.26 -12.31 -4.53
CA ALA A 233 5.56 -12.92 -4.31
C ALA A 233 6.65 -11.83 -4.28
N PHE A 234 7.23 -11.57 -3.11
CA PHE A 234 8.37 -10.66 -2.99
C PHE A 234 9.27 -11.04 -1.81
N LEU A 235 10.59 -10.97 -2.03
CA LEU A 235 11.63 -11.32 -1.06
C LEU A 235 11.35 -12.69 -0.40
N ASP A 236 11.14 -12.68 0.91
CA ASP A 236 11.03 -13.85 1.78
C ASP A 236 9.56 -14.22 2.07
N ASP A 237 8.63 -13.91 1.17
CA ASP A 237 7.25 -14.38 1.28
C ASP A 237 7.22 -15.92 1.30
N ALA A 238 6.86 -16.49 2.44
CA ALA A 238 6.80 -17.94 2.63
C ALA A 238 5.61 -18.60 1.91
N CYS A 239 4.58 -17.80 1.57
CA CYS A 239 3.34 -18.28 0.95
C CYS A 239 2.99 -17.41 -0.26
N PRO A 240 3.81 -17.50 -1.33
CA PRO A 240 3.50 -16.82 -2.57
C PRO A 240 2.25 -17.44 -3.19
N GLN A 241 1.42 -16.61 -3.82
CA GLN A 241 0.17 -17.06 -4.47
C GLN A 241 0.03 -16.42 -5.84
N ARG A 242 -0.36 -17.18 -6.86
CA ARG A 242 -0.64 -16.64 -8.20
C ARG A 242 -2.08 -16.09 -8.26
N PRO A 243 -2.30 -14.85 -8.72
CA PRO A 243 -3.66 -14.34 -8.94
C PRO A 243 -4.32 -15.05 -10.13
N VAL A 244 -5.57 -15.48 -9.98
CA VAL A 244 -6.35 -16.17 -11.02
C VAL A 244 -7.78 -15.62 -11.12
N ALA A 245 -8.33 -15.52 -12.33
CA ALA A 245 -9.69 -15.00 -12.57
C ALA A 245 -10.82 -15.99 -12.22
N VAL A 246 -10.44 -17.22 -11.86
CA VAL A 246 -11.35 -18.34 -11.56
C VAL A 246 -11.23 -18.73 -10.09
N ALA A 247 -12.00 -19.72 -9.66
CA ALA A 247 -11.82 -20.30 -8.33
C ALA A 247 -10.39 -20.86 -8.21
N ALA A 248 -9.72 -20.54 -7.09
CA ALA A 248 -8.40 -21.06 -6.78
C ALA A 248 -8.45 -22.59 -6.69
N ALA A 249 -7.52 -23.27 -7.37
CA ALA A 249 -7.41 -24.72 -7.37
C ALA A 249 -6.74 -25.27 -6.09
N ASP A 250 -5.81 -24.49 -5.52
CA ASP A 250 -5.05 -24.83 -4.32
C ASP A 250 -4.57 -23.57 -3.58
N ASP A 251 -3.85 -23.75 -2.46
CA ASP A 251 -3.36 -22.66 -1.62
C ASP A 251 -2.29 -21.78 -2.30
N GLY A 252 -1.72 -22.23 -3.44
CA GLY A 252 -0.81 -21.46 -4.28
C GLY A 252 -1.51 -20.53 -5.27
N GLU A 253 -2.84 -20.50 -5.30
CA GLU A 253 -3.63 -19.59 -6.12
C GLU A 253 -4.49 -18.66 -5.27
N LEU A 254 -4.69 -17.44 -5.78
CA LEU A 254 -5.58 -16.44 -5.18
C LEU A 254 -6.62 -16.02 -6.21
N ALA A 255 -7.88 -16.36 -5.96
CA ALA A 255 -8.99 -15.96 -6.82
C ALA A 255 -9.21 -14.44 -6.73
N VAL A 256 -8.96 -13.71 -7.82
CA VAL A 256 -9.24 -12.27 -7.92
C VAL A 256 -10.70 -12.05 -8.31
N THR A 257 -11.37 -11.12 -7.63
CA THR A 257 -12.82 -10.92 -7.83
C THR A 257 -13.15 -9.78 -8.79
N ARG A 258 -12.14 -9.00 -9.18
CA ARG A 258 -12.26 -7.91 -10.14
C ARG A 258 -11.10 -7.92 -11.10
N THR A 259 -11.45 -8.13 -12.35
CA THR A 259 -10.55 -8.06 -13.50
C THR A 259 -10.85 -6.83 -14.35
N ASP A 260 -11.92 -6.10 -14.08
CA ASP A 260 -12.37 -4.94 -14.85
C ASP A 260 -11.66 -3.64 -14.47
N ALA A 261 -11.07 -3.56 -13.27
CA ALA A 261 -10.46 -2.34 -12.75
C ALA A 261 -9.05 -2.09 -13.34
N PRO A 262 -8.81 -0.94 -14.01
CA PRO A 262 -7.50 -0.59 -14.55
C PRO A 262 -6.46 -0.29 -13.48
N VAL A 263 -5.20 -0.66 -13.76
CA VAL A 263 -4.05 -0.48 -12.87
C VAL A 263 -2.88 0.14 -13.64
N PHE A 264 -2.35 1.26 -13.14
CA PHE A 264 -1.15 1.90 -13.66
C PHE A 264 0.03 1.78 -12.69
N LEU A 265 1.02 0.98 -13.07
CA LEU A 265 2.21 0.68 -12.30
C LEU A 265 3.35 1.61 -12.70
N LEU A 266 3.78 2.51 -11.82
CA LEU A 266 4.95 3.36 -12.02
C LEU A 266 6.10 2.86 -11.14
N HIS A 267 7.31 2.72 -11.68
CA HIS A 267 8.47 2.33 -10.87
C HIS A 267 9.79 2.78 -11.49
N ARG A 268 10.88 2.64 -10.73
CA ARG A 268 12.24 2.93 -11.22
C ARG A 268 12.86 1.71 -11.92
N ASP A 269 13.74 1.97 -12.86
CA ASP A 269 14.61 0.99 -13.51
C ASP A 269 15.62 0.35 -12.53
N CYS A 270 15.99 1.10 -11.49
CA CYS A 270 16.71 0.64 -10.31
C CYS A 270 15.95 1.06 -9.05
N ASP A 271 15.35 0.09 -8.39
CA ASP A 271 14.50 0.27 -7.21
C ASP A 271 15.08 -0.50 -6.00
N VAL A 272 14.51 -0.29 -4.80
CA VAL A 272 15.00 -0.88 -3.55
C VAL A 272 15.08 -2.40 -3.67
N TYR A 273 16.17 -2.97 -3.14
CA TYR A 273 16.48 -4.40 -3.27
C TYR A 273 16.58 -4.90 -4.73
N GLY A 274 16.65 -4.02 -5.72
CA GLY A 274 16.68 -4.41 -7.13
C GLY A 274 15.33 -4.95 -7.59
N SER A 275 14.23 -4.46 -7.02
CA SER A 275 12.87 -4.96 -7.25
C SER A 275 12.26 -4.58 -8.61
N CYS A 276 13.01 -3.95 -9.52
CA CYS A 276 12.48 -3.61 -10.85
C CYS A 276 11.95 -4.84 -11.62
N PRO A 277 12.65 -6.00 -11.68
CA PRO A 277 12.10 -7.22 -12.27
C PRO A 277 10.86 -7.75 -11.53
N ASN A 278 10.73 -7.48 -10.23
CA ASN A 278 9.55 -7.84 -9.45
C ASN A 278 8.29 -7.09 -9.92
N MET A 279 8.43 -5.80 -10.25
CA MET A 279 7.35 -4.99 -10.81
C MET A 279 6.90 -5.49 -12.19
N GLN A 280 7.86 -5.92 -13.02
CA GLN A 280 7.56 -6.50 -14.33
C GLN A 280 6.78 -7.82 -14.16
N ALA A 281 7.22 -8.69 -13.25
CA ALA A 281 6.50 -9.93 -12.92
C ALA A 281 5.09 -9.66 -12.36
N MET A 282 4.91 -8.61 -11.56
CA MET A 282 3.59 -8.20 -11.08
C MET A 282 2.68 -7.79 -12.24
N GLN A 283 3.17 -7.01 -13.21
CA GLN A 283 2.39 -6.65 -14.39
C GLN A 283 1.97 -7.89 -15.18
N GLU A 284 2.88 -8.83 -15.42
CA GLU A 284 2.59 -10.08 -16.11
C GLU A 284 1.50 -10.88 -15.39
N GLN A 285 1.56 -10.96 -14.06
CA GLN A 285 0.54 -11.63 -13.24
C GLN A 285 -0.83 -10.93 -13.32
N LEU A 286 -0.88 -9.60 -13.33
CA LEU A 286 -2.13 -8.86 -13.54
C LEU A 286 -2.76 -9.21 -14.90
N ILE A 287 -1.96 -9.17 -15.96
CA ILE A 287 -2.40 -9.52 -17.32
C ILE A 287 -2.90 -10.97 -17.36
N GLN A 288 -2.16 -11.91 -16.77
CA GLN A 288 -2.52 -13.32 -16.73
C GLN A 288 -3.78 -13.58 -15.90
N SER A 289 -4.02 -12.80 -14.85
CA SER A 289 -5.27 -12.84 -14.08
C SER A 289 -6.46 -12.18 -14.79
N GLY A 290 -6.26 -11.68 -16.01
CA GLY A 290 -7.31 -11.08 -16.84
C GLY A 290 -7.62 -9.62 -16.53
N THR A 291 -6.77 -8.91 -15.76
CA THR A 291 -6.95 -7.47 -15.52
C THR A 291 -7.01 -6.71 -16.85
N ALA A 292 -8.12 -6.01 -17.09
CA ALA A 292 -8.51 -5.45 -18.38
C ALA A 292 -7.51 -4.43 -18.92
N ASP A 293 -6.87 -3.67 -18.04
CA ASP A 293 -5.85 -2.69 -18.39
C ASP A 293 -4.78 -2.58 -17.30
N ALA A 294 -3.68 -3.33 -17.45
CA ALA A 294 -2.52 -3.29 -16.56
C ALA A 294 -1.32 -2.66 -17.29
N ARG A 295 -1.11 -1.36 -17.05
CA ARG A 295 -0.03 -0.59 -17.68
C ARG A 295 1.15 -0.49 -16.74
N THR A 296 2.37 -0.55 -17.27
CA THR A 296 3.57 -0.16 -16.53
C THR A 296 4.26 1.02 -17.18
N GLN A 297 4.89 1.85 -16.36
CA GLN A 297 5.87 2.82 -16.80
C GLN A 297 7.10 2.70 -15.89
N MET A 298 8.23 2.40 -16.52
CA MET A 298 9.52 2.39 -15.85
C MET A 298 10.23 3.72 -16.09
N LEU A 299 10.87 4.26 -15.06
CA LEU A 299 11.58 5.53 -15.11
C LEU A 299 13.05 5.34 -14.74
N ASP A 300 13.92 6.07 -15.44
CA ASP A 300 15.31 6.23 -14.99
C ASP A 300 15.40 7.20 -13.81
N ARG A 301 16.63 7.49 -13.36
CA ARG A 301 16.90 8.48 -12.30
C ARG A 301 16.48 9.91 -12.68
N ALA A 302 16.54 10.27 -13.96
CA ALA A 302 16.11 11.56 -14.48
C ALA A 302 14.59 11.63 -14.79
N GLN A 303 13.83 10.63 -14.32
CA GLN A 303 12.39 10.47 -14.53
C GLN A 303 11.99 10.32 -16.01
N GLN A 304 12.94 9.91 -16.87
CA GLN A 304 12.69 9.62 -18.27
C GLN A 304 12.15 8.19 -18.44
N PRO A 305 11.20 7.97 -19.36
CA PRO A 305 10.71 6.64 -19.70
C PRO A 305 11.83 5.68 -20.13
N LEU A 306 11.80 4.46 -19.60
CA LEU A 306 12.61 3.33 -20.04
C LEU A 306 11.74 2.08 -20.24
N GLN A 307 12.34 1.05 -20.86
CA GLN A 307 11.70 -0.23 -21.13
C GLN A 307 12.36 -1.41 -20.38
N ASN A 308 13.54 -1.22 -19.81
CA ASN A 308 14.33 -2.29 -19.23
C ASN A 308 14.93 -1.87 -17.89
N CYS A 309 14.90 -2.80 -16.92
CA CYS A 309 15.55 -2.61 -15.64
C CYS A 309 17.06 -2.45 -15.82
N ASP A 310 17.67 -1.66 -14.94
CA ASP A 310 19.11 -1.57 -14.84
C ASP A 310 19.66 -2.90 -14.28
N ARG A 311 20.25 -3.71 -15.15
CA ARG A 311 20.79 -5.04 -14.78
C ARG A 311 21.82 -4.97 -13.65
N ALA A 312 22.56 -3.86 -13.51
CA ALA A 312 23.51 -3.72 -12.41
C ALA A 312 22.82 -3.48 -11.06
N CYS A 313 21.55 -3.05 -11.07
CA CYS A 313 20.71 -2.95 -9.87
C CYS A 313 20.19 -4.33 -9.42
N GLY A 314 20.13 -5.30 -10.32
CA GLY A 314 19.70 -6.67 -10.03
C GLY A 314 18.86 -7.26 -11.17
N THR A 315 18.82 -8.59 -11.25
CA THR A 315 18.03 -9.32 -12.24
C THR A 315 17.09 -10.34 -11.61
N GLU A 316 17.13 -10.50 -10.28
CA GLU A 316 16.32 -11.46 -9.54
C GLU A 316 14.92 -10.88 -9.30
N VAL A 317 13.88 -11.65 -9.63
CA VAL A 317 12.48 -11.24 -9.46
C VAL A 317 12.13 -11.04 -7.99
N ASN A 318 12.79 -11.73 -7.06
CA ASN A 318 12.55 -11.52 -5.62
C ASN A 318 13.38 -10.38 -5.04
N GLY A 319 14.23 -9.73 -5.85
CA GLY A 319 15.23 -8.78 -5.40
C GLY A 319 16.34 -9.44 -4.58
N SER A 320 17.35 -8.66 -4.23
CA SER A 320 18.47 -9.06 -3.40
C SER A 320 18.80 -7.97 -2.40
N ALA A 321 18.71 -8.31 -1.10
CA ALA A 321 19.11 -7.41 -0.02
C ALA A 321 20.62 -7.13 0.01
N PHE A 322 21.42 -7.86 -0.77
CA PHE A 322 22.88 -7.79 -0.75
C PHE A 322 23.48 -7.02 -1.94
N ASN A 323 22.71 -6.71 -2.98
CA ASN A 323 23.20 -5.91 -4.10
C ASN A 323 23.47 -4.46 -3.67
N LEU A 324 24.73 -4.01 -3.76
CA LEU A 324 25.14 -2.69 -3.29
C LEU A 324 24.48 -1.54 -4.08
N LYS A 325 24.33 -1.68 -5.40
CA LYS A 325 23.70 -0.66 -6.24
C LYS A 325 22.21 -0.53 -5.93
N ALA A 326 21.51 -1.66 -5.78
CA ALA A 326 20.13 -1.67 -5.28
C ALA A 326 20.00 -0.98 -3.92
N ARG A 327 20.91 -1.27 -2.98
CA ARG A 327 20.86 -0.66 -1.65
C ARG A 327 21.11 0.84 -1.65
N LEU A 328 21.96 1.35 -2.53
CA LEU A 328 22.30 2.77 -2.58
C LEU A 328 21.42 3.52 -3.58
N THR A 329 21.58 3.21 -4.86
CA THR A 329 20.84 3.85 -5.96
C THR A 329 19.37 3.45 -5.94
N GLY A 330 19.09 2.16 -5.76
CA GLY A 330 17.71 1.66 -5.72
C GLY A 330 16.91 2.25 -4.56
N THR A 331 17.47 2.27 -3.35
CA THR A 331 16.83 2.94 -2.19
C THR A 331 16.63 4.44 -2.40
N ALA A 332 17.58 5.13 -3.05
CA ALA A 332 17.42 6.55 -3.35
C ALA A 332 16.28 6.78 -4.35
N GLY A 333 16.26 6.01 -5.45
CA GLY A 333 15.19 6.06 -6.45
C GLY A 333 13.83 5.70 -5.86
N HIS A 334 13.77 4.63 -5.07
CA HIS A 334 12.56 4.23 -4.32
C HIS A 334 12.00 5.40 -3.52
N ASN A 335 12.85 6.14 -2.81
CA ASN A 335 12.47 7.23 -1.91
C ASN A 335 12.15 8.58 -2.61
N GLU A 336 12.45 8.67 -3.90
CA GLU A 336 12.24 9.86 -4.73
C GLU A 336 10.95 9.71 -5.53
N TRP A 337 9.89 10.38 -5.05
CA TRP A 337 8.62 10.41 -5.77
C TRP A 337 8.80 11.07 -7.15
N PRO A 338 8.20 10.52 -8.23
CA PRO A 338 8.35 11.06 -9.57
C PRO A 338 7.36 12.21 -9.80
N ASP A 339 7.67 13.40 -9.26
CA ASP A 339 6.77 14.56 -9.26
C ASP A 339 6.16 14.88 -10.63
N GLN A 340 6.94 14.73 -11.71
CA GLN A 340 6.48 15.00 -13.09
C GLN A 340 5.40 14.01 -13.55
N TRP A 341 5.30 12.85 -12.90
CA TRP A 341 4.37 11.77 -13.23
C TRP A 341 3.11 11.76 -12.39
N THR A 342 3.02 12.56 -11.31
CA THR A 342 1.77 12.68 -10.52
C THR A 342 0.60 13.09 -11.42
N ALA A 343 0.79 14.10 -12.28
CA ALA A 343 -0.24 14.52 -13.22
C ALA A 343 -0.66 13.40 -14.20
N ARG A 344 0.28 12.56 -14.62
CA ARG A 344 0.00 11.42 -15.51
C ARG A 344 -0.77 10.32 -14.80
N MET A 345 -0.45 10.03 -13.53
CA MET A 345 -1.22 9.11 -12.69
C MET A 345 -2.65 9.62 -12.50
N LEU A 346 -2.83 10.89 -12.15
CA LEU A 346 -4.17 11.50 -11.98
C LEU A 346 -4.97 11.51 -13.29
N GLN A 347 -4.32 11.78 -14.42
CA GLN A 347 -4.96 11.67 -15.73
C GLN A 347 -5.44 10.25 -16.02
N PHE A 348 -4.59 9.24 -15.76
CA PHE A 348 -4.97 7.83 -15.91
C PHE A 348 -6.22 7.52 -15.07
N LEU A 349 -6.27 7.97 -13.81
CA LEU A 349 -7.46 7.77 -12.97
C LEU A 349 -8.71 8.43 -13.56
N ARG A 350 -8.61 9.70 -14.01
CA ARG A 350 -9.72 10.42 -14.66
C ARG A 350 -10.32 9.66 -15.84
N GLU A 351 -9.48 9.02 -16.65
CA GLU A 351 -9.88 8.30 -17.86
C GLU A 351 -10.65 7.00 -17.58
N HIS A 352 -10.67 6.52 -16.33
CA HIS A 352 -11.25 5.23 -15.95
C HIS A 352 -12.25 5.33 -14.79
N PRO A 353 -13.36 6.08 -14.93
CA PRO A 353 -14.46 6.03 -13.96
C PRO A 353 -15.18 4.67 -14.04
N LEU A 354 -15.91 4.31 -12.99
CA LEU A 354 -16.85 3.18 -13.06
C LEU A 354 -17.93 3.46 -14.13
N ALA A 355 -18.41 2.40 -14.77
CA ALA A 355 -19.51 2.45 -15.73
C ALA A 355 -20.80 3.05 -15.10
N PRO A 356 -21.70 3.63 -15.92
CA PRO A 356 -22.96 4.20 -15.45
C PRO A 356 -23.92 3.24 -14.77
#